data_AF-A0A1H0X114-F1
#
_entry.id   AF-A0A1H0X114-F1
#
_cell.length_a   1.000
_cell.length_b   1.000
_cell.length_c   1.000
_cell.angle_alpha   90.00
_cell.angle_beta   90.00
_cell.angle_gamma   90.00
#
_symmetry.space_group_name_H-M   'P 1'
#
loop_
_entity.id
_entity.type
_entity.pdbx_description
1 polymer ?
#
loop_
_entity_poly.entity_id
_entity_poly.type
_entity_poly.pdbx_seq_one_letter_code
_entity_poly.pdbx_strand_id
1 'polypeptide(L)'
;MGNHSLTTGDARPFVVAVGEGEAARQLTVSDPETAFDTLVRILAESLPDVSGAWGLSAEWPEPISLVVRYRRGVVGETRRAAHIVVMRPGDWHGDTLSAWCGATIAITDLEFLTPGEGMPCIPCLRRAPLSNTPQQVRA
;
A
#
# COMPACT_ATOMS: atom_id res chain seq x y z
N MET A 1 -17.79 10.06 24.59
CA MET A 1 -17.54 9.26 23.36
C MET A 1 -16.04 9.22 23.20
N GLY A 2 -15.46 8.04 23.40
CA GLY A 2 -14.04 7.87 23.71
C GLY A 2 -13.14 8.16 22.51
N ASN A 3 -12.14 9.01 22.71
CA ASN A 3 -11.02 9.17 21.80
C ASN A 3 -10.11 7.95 21.96
N HIS A 4 -10.23 6.97 21.07
CA HIS A 4 -9.19 5.96 20.92
C HIS A 4 -8.03 6.55 20.11
N SER A 5 -7.12 7.23 20.81
CA SER A 5 -5.79 7.51 20.26
C SER A 5 -5.08 6.18 20.03
N LEU A 6 -5.07 5.71 18.79
CA LEU A 6 -4.16 4.66 18.35
C LEU A 6 -2.74 5.23 18.46
N THR A 7 -1.99 4.77 19.46
CA THR A 7 -0.56 5.03 19.59
C THR A 7 0.15 4.54 18.34
N THR A 8 0.83 5.46 17.65
CA THR A 8 1.51 5.29 16.34
C THR A 8 2.53 4.13 16.29
N GLY A 9 2.88 3.51 17.44
CA GLY A 9 3.81 2.39 17.52
C GLY A 9 3.21 0.99 17.31
N ASP A 10 1.89 0.81 17.42
CA ASP A 10 1.21 -0.51 17.30
C ASP A 10 0.17 -0.57 16.16
N ALA A 11 0.09 0.49 15.34
CA ALA A 11 -0.83 0.54 14.21
C ALA A 11 -0.47 -0.53 13.18
N ARG A 12 -1.42 -1.44 12.90
CA ARG A 12 -1.30 -2.47 11.86
C ARG A 12 -2.41 -2.34 10.84
N PRO A 13 -2.36 -1.30 9.99
CA PRO A 13 -3.45 -0.99 9.08
C PRO A 13 -3.57 -2.02 7.94
N PHE A 14 -2.46 -2.65 7.53
CA PHE A 14 -2.48 -3.56 6.40
C PHE A 14 -2.85 -4.98 6.82
N VAL A 15 -3.58 -5.67 5.96
CA VAL A 15 -3.99 -7.05 6.16
C VAL A 15 -3.50 -7.88 4.98
N VAL A 16 -2.97 -9.07 5.27
CA VAL A 16 -2.68 -10.12 4.29
C VAL A 16 -3.68 -11.24 4.52
N ALA A 17 -4.43 -11.62 3.49
CA ALA A 17 -5.34 -12.76 3.50
C ALA A 17 -4.80 -13.82 2.54
N VAL A 18 -4.65 -15.05 3.02
CA VAL A 18 -4.26 -16.20 2.20
C VAL A 18 -5.16 -17.37 2.54
N GLY A 19 -5.63 -18.10 1.53
CA GLY A 19 -6.54 -19.22 1.74
C GLY A 19 -6.61 -20.18 0.57
N GLU A 20 -7.17 -21.35 0.87
CA GLU A 20 -7.56 -22.38 -0.10
C GLU A 20 -9.08 -22.59 0.06
N GLY A 21 -9.85 -22.34 -1.00
CA GLY A 21 -11.32 -22.40 -0.93
C GLY A 21 -11.92 -21.38 0.05
N GLU A 22 -12.79 -21.84 0.96
CA GLU A 22 -13.48 -20.98 1.95
C GLU A 22 -12.64 -20.71 3.22
N ALA A 23 -11.50 -21.39 3.40
CA ALA A 23 -10.65 -21.23 4.58
C ALA A 23 -9.56 -20.18 4.32
N ALA A 24 -9.82 -18.92 4.69
CA ALA A 24 -8.84 -17.84 4.61
C ALA A 24 -8.28 -17.48 5.99
N ARG A 25 -6.95 -17.39 6.09
CA ARG A 25 -6.24 -16.85 7.25
C ARG A 25 -5.86 -15.40 6.98
N GLN A 26 -6.07 -14.53 7.97
CA GLN A 26 -5.65 -13.12 7.91
C GLN A 26 -4.52 -12.82 8.90
N LEU A 27 -3.60 -11.93 8.51
CA LEU A 27 -2.54 -11.38 9.34
C LEU A 27 -2.53 -9.85 9.20
N THR A 28 -2.46 -9.12 10.31
CA THR A 28 -2.28 -7.67 10.31
C THR A 28 -0.80 -7.29 10.42
N VAL A 29 -0.37 -6.29 9.63
CA VAL A 29 1.00 -5.78 9.61
C VAL A 29 1.04 -4.25 9.55
N SER A 30 2.18 -3.67 9.93
CA SER A 30 2.38 -2.23 10.12
C SER A 30 2.57 -1.44 8.82
N ASP A 31 3.17 -2.05 7.81
CA ASP A 31 3.66 -1.36 6.62
C ASP A 31 3.33 -2.15 5.35
N PRO A 32 3.15 -1.46 4.21
CA PRO A 32 2.67 -2.07 2.98
C PRO A 32 3.73 -2.98 2.33
N GLU A 33 5.02 -2.69 2.52
CA GLU A 33 6.12 -3.52 2.01
C GLU A 33 6.11 -4.89 2.72
N THR A 34 6.04 -4.89 4.06
CA THR A 34 5.90 -6.13 4.85
C THR A 34 4.63 -6.89 4.51
N ALA A 35 3.51 -6.20 4.19
CA ALA A 35 2.28 -6.85 3.76
C ALA A 35 2.50 -7.64 2.45
N PHE A 36 3.11 -7.00 1.46
CA PHE A 36 3.38 -7.65 0.19
C PHE A 36 4.43 -8.77 0.30
N ASP A 37 5.55 -8.52 0.99
CA ASP A 37 6.60 -9.52 1.19
C ASP A 37 6.06 -10.75 1.94
N THR A 38 5.16 -10.52 2.91
CA THR A 38 4.46 -11.60 3.60
C THR A 38 3.57 -12.40 2.65
N LEU A 39 2.79 -11.72 1.78
CA LEU A 39 1.95 -12.39 0.80
C LEU A 39 2.79 -13.24 -0.16
N VAL A 40 3.84 -12.66 -0.75
CA VAL A 40 4.75 -13.36 -1.68
C VAL A 40 5.39 -14.57 -1.01
N ARG A 41 5.89 -14.41 0.21
CA ARG A 41 6.50 -15.52 0.95
C ARG A 41 5.51 -16.65 1.19
N ILE A 42 4.30 -16.33 1.65
CA ILE A 42 3.28 -17.36 1.90
C ILE A 42 2.93 -18.08 0.58
N LEU A 43 2.70 -17.33 -0.51
CA LEU A 43 2.36 -17.94 -1.81
C LEU A 43 3.49 -18.81 -2.35
N ALA A 44 4.75 -18.40 -2.22
CA ALA A 44 5.91 -19.19 -2.65
C ALA A 44 6.09 -20.50 -1.85
N GLU A 45 5.64 -20.51 -0.59
CA GLU A 45 5.70 -21.67 0.31
C GLU A 45 4.45 -22.58 0.22
N SER A 46 3.44 -22.18 -0.57
CA SER A 46 2.11 -22.81 -0.58
C SER A 46 1.88 -23.75 -1.77
N LEU A 47 0.83 -24.57 -1.67
CA LEU A 47 0.34 -25.40 -2.77
C LEU A 47 -0.17 -24.53 -3.94
N PRO A 48 -0.20 -25.06 -5.19
CA PRO A 48 -0.56 -24.27 -6.38
C PRO A 48 -1.93 -23.60 -6.35
N ASP A 49 -2.86 -24.15 -5.57
CA ASP A 49 -4.26 -23.70 -5.49
C ASP A 49 -4.50 -22.65 -4.38
N VAL A 50 -3.44 -22.22 -3.70
CA VAL A 50 -3.51 -21.18 -2.68
C VAL A 50 -3.53 -19.81 -3.34
N SER A 51 -4.57 -19.04 -3.05
CA SER A 51 -4.70 -17.64 -3.47
C SER A 51 -4.50 -16.71 -2.28
N GLY A 52 -4.04 -15.50 -2.55
CA GLY A 52 -3.91 -14.50 -1.52
C GLY A 52 -4.03 -13.09 -2.05
N ALA A 53 -4.39 -12.20 -1.15
CA ALA A 53 -4.52 -10.77 -1.39
C ALA A 53 -4.01 -10.02 -0.16
N TRP A 54 -3.72 -8.75 -0.34
CA TRP A 54 -3.38 -7.85 0.75
C TRP A 54 -4.13 -6.54 0.59
N GLY A 55 -4.28 -5.77 1.65
CA GLY A 55 -5.21 -4.66 1.63
C GLY A 55 -5.14 -3.78 2.85
N LEU A 56 -6.03 -2.79 2.90
CA LEU A 56 -6.25 -1.99 4.09
C LEU A 56 -7.35 -2.66 4.91
N SER A 57 -7.10 -2.88 6.20
CA SER A 57 -8.08 -3.48 7.11
C SER A 57 -9.43 -2.78 7.01
N ALA A 58 -10.51 -3.55 6.96
CA ALA A 58 -11.86 -2.99 7.02
C ALA A 58 -12.13 -2.25 8.34
N GLU A 59 -11.40 -2.60 9.40
CA GLU A 59 -11.47 -1.95 10.72
C GLU A 59 -10.66 -0.65 10.79
N TRP A 60 -9.92 -0.30 9.74
CA TRP A 60 -9.13 0.92 9.73
C TRP A 60 -10.03 2.13 9.46
N PRO A 61 -9.88 3.25 10.21
CA PRO A 61 -10.90 4.30 10.24
C PRO A 61 -10.95 5.19 8.99
N GLU A 62 -9.85 5.30 8.24
CA GLU A 62 -9.74 6.28 7.14
C GLU A 62 -8.86 5.79 5.98
N PRO A 63 -9.07 6.24 4.75
CA PRO A 63 -8.20 5.87 3.64
C PRO A 63 -6.73 6.25 3.86
N ILE A 64 -5.80 5.39 3.44
CA ILE A 64 -4.36 5.66 3.45
C ILE A 64 -3.90 6.00 2.03
N SER A 65 -3.09 7.05 1.90
CA SER A 65 -2.39 7.38 0.65
C SER A 65 -0.97 6.82 0.70
N LEU A 66 -0.63 5.95 -0.24
CA LEU A 66 0.72 5.46 -0.46
C LEU A 66 1.38 6.26 -1.58
N VAL A 67 2.66 6.56 -1.41
CA VAL A 67 3.51 7.11 -2.47
C VAL A 67 4.40 5.99 -2.99
N VAL A 68 4.30 5.68 -4.28
CA VAL A 68 5.05 4.60 -4.92
C VAL A 68 5.80 5.12 -6.14
N ARG A 69 6.89 4.46 -6.52
CA ARG A 69 7.62 4.76 -7.75
C ARG A 69 8.13 3.45 -8.35
N TYR A 70 8.26 3.36 -9.66
CA TYR A 70 8.97 2.24 -10.29
C TYR A 70 10.39 2.09 -9.72
N ARG A 71 10.86 0.86 -9.46
CA ARG A 71 12.25 0.57 -9.09
C ARG A 71 13.20 0.99 -10.20
N ARG A 72 14.48 1.20 -9.86
CA ARG A 72 15.51 1.53 -10.85
C ARG A 72 15.65 0.38 -11.85
N GLY A 73 15.78 0.72 -13.12
CA GLY A 73 15.95 -0.27 -14.20
C GLY A 73 14.67 -0.88 -14.75
N VAL A 74 13.51 -0.71 -14.10
CA VAL A 74 12.22 -1.19 -14.61
C VAL A 74 11.72 -0.32 -15.77
N VAL A 75 11.79 1.00 -15.58
CA VAL A 75 11.49 1.99 -16.62
C VAL A 75 12.63 3.00 -16.71
N GLY A 76 12.72 3.72 -17.84
CA GLY A 76 13.67 4.82 -17.98
C GLY A 76 13.43 5.91 -16.92
N GLU A 77 14.50 6.58 -16.47
CA GLU A 77 14.44 7.52 -15.33
C GLU A 77 13.40 8.64 -15.53
N THR A 78 13.19 9.09 -16.77
CA THR A 78 12.18 10.10 -17.12
C THR A 78 10.73 9.66 -16.86
N ARG A 79 10.50 8.35 -16.67
CA ARG A 79 9.21 7.75 -16.34
C ARG A 79 9.13 7.26 -14.88
N ARG A 80 10.20 7.41 -14.08
CA ARG A 80 10.20 7.09 -12.64
C ARG A 80 9.64 8.24 -11.80
N ALA A 81 8.53 8.84 -12.22
CA ALA A 81 7.81 9.76 -11.34
C ALA A 81 7.20 9.01 -10.16
N ALA A 82 6.97 9.68 -9.03
CA ALA A 82 6.19 9.09 -7.95
C ALA A 82 4.69 9.07 -8.33
N HIS A 83 3.93 8.17 -7.72
CA HIS A 83 2.51 7.97 -7.97
C HIS A 83 1.78 7.81 -6.64
N ILE A 84 0.55 8.31 -6.57
CA ILE A 84 -0.28 8.19 -5.36
C ILE A 84 -1.27 7.05 -5.59
N VAL A 85 -1.26 6.09 -4.68
CA VAL A 85 -2.25 5.01 -4.56
C VAL A 85 -3.08 5.30 -3.32
N VAL A 86 -4.40 5.23 -3.43
CA VAL A 86 -5.27 5.36 -2.25
C VAL A 86 -5.90 4.03 -1.97
N MET A 87 -5.66 3.55 -0.74
CA MET A 87 -6.27 2.35 -0.20
C MET A 87 -7.42 2.77 0.71
N ARG A 88 -8.62 2.29 0.44
CA ARG A 88 -9.79 2.49 1.30
C ARG A 88 -9.94 1.29 2.23
N PRO A 89 -10.50 1.47 3.44
CA PRO A 89 -10.75 0.34 4.34
C PRO A 89 -11.56 -0.75 3.64
N GLY A 90 -11.05 -1.98 3.67
CA GLY A 90 -11.64 -3.14 3.00
C GLY A 90 -11.21 -3.35 1.54
N ASP A 91 -10.40 -2.45 0.95
CA ASP A 91 -9.82 -2.67 -0.38
C ASP A 91 -8.80 -3.82 -0.33
N TRP A 92 -8.90 -4.72 -1.31
CA TRP A 92 -7.98 -5.83 -1.53
C TRP A 92 -7.23 -5.66 -2.85
N HIS A 93 -5.96 -6.03 -2.83
CA HIS A 93 -5.03 -5.96 -3.95
C HIS A 93 -4.31 -7.30 -4.11
N GLY A 94 -4.07 -7.67 -5.36
CA GLY A 94 -3.20 -8.78 -5.72
C GLY A 94 -1.75 -8.32 -5.84
N ASP A 95 -1.16 -8.63 -6.99
CA ASP A 95 0.23 -8.33 -7.35
C ASP A 95 0.44 -6.94 -7.97
N THR A 96 -0.64 -6.16 -8.17
CA THR A 96 -0.58 -4.83 -8.78
C THR A 96 -1.29 -3.77 -7.93
N LEU A 97 -0.79 -2.54 -8.04
CA LEU A 97 -1.42 -1.35 -7.48
C LEU A 97 -1.83 -0.38 -8.58
N SER A 98 -3.02 0.20 -8.44
CA SER A 98 -3.53 1.22 -9.36
C SER A 98 -3.39 2.61 -8.74
N ALA A 99 -2.53 3.42 -9.34
CA ALA A 99 -2.35 4.81 -8.95
C ALA A 99 -3.49 5.68 -9.47
N TRP A 100 -3.72 6.81 -8.81
CA TRP A 100 -4.72 7.79 -9.24
C TRP A 100 -4.54 8.31 -10.65
N CYS A 101 -3.33 8.36 -11.20
CA CYS A 101 -3.13 8.74 -12.59
C CYS A 101 -3.60 7.69 -13.60
N GLY A 102 -4.05 6.52 -13.15
CA GLY A 102 -4.41 5.36 -13.97
C GLY A 102 -3.23 4.44 -14.29
N ALA A 103 -2.05 4.65 -13.69
CA ALA A 103 -0.94 3.72 -13.84
C ALA A 103 -1.21 2.47 -13.00
N THR A 104 -1.14 1.31 -13.62
CA THR A 104 -1.13 0.01 -12.92
C THR A 104 0.32 -0.46 -12.88
N ILE A 105 0.83 -0.69 -11.67
CA ILE A 105 2.23 -1.02 -11.44
C ILE A 105 2.28 -2.34 -10.69
N ALA A 106 3.05 -3.31 -11.18
CA ALA A 106 3.33 -4.54 -10.44
C ALA A 106 4.08 -4.18 -9.16
N ILE A 107 3.74 -4.82 -8.04
CA ILE A 107 4.35 -4.48 -6.76
C ILE A 107 5.84 -4.87 -6.74
N THR A 108 6.21 -5.92 -7.47
CA THR A 108 7.61 -6.30 -7.70
C THR A 108 8.42 -5.22 -8.43
N ASP A 109 7.73 -4.36 -9.17
CA ASP A 109 8.31 -3.33 -10.02
C ASP A 109 8.35 -1.95 -9.35
N LEU A 110 7.80 -1.81 -8.14
CA LEU A 110 7.77 -0.54 -7.41
C LEU A 110 8.58 -0.56 -6.12
N GLU A 111 8.88 0.63 -5.62
CA GLU A 111 9.38 0.92 -4.28
C GLU A 111 8.37 1.86 -3.60
N PHE A 112 8.11 1.63 -2.31
CA PHE A 112 7.34 2.54 -1.49
C PHE A 112 8.24 3.70 -1.06
N LEU A 113 7.69 4.91 -1.11
CA LEU A 113 8.38 6.12 -0.68
C LEU A 113 7.77 6.63 0.63
N THR A 114 8.60 7.26 1.45
CA THR A 114 8.11 7.95 2.64
C THR A 114 7.22 9.11 2.20
N PRO A 115 6.09 9.39 2.88
CA PRO A 115 5.26 10.52 2.52
C PRO A 115 6.06 11.84 2.53
N GLY A 116 6.08 12.54 1.39
CA GLY A 116 6.89 13.74 1.15
C GLY A 116 8.14 13.50 0.29
N GLU A 117 8.52 12.24 0.04
CA GLU A 117 9.61 11.90 -0.86
C GLU A 117 9.16 11.80 -2.32
N GLY A 118 9.94 12.41 -3.21
CA GLY A 118 9.66 12.44 -4.65
C GLY A 118 8.47 13.34 -5.00
N MET A 119 8.47 13.89 -6.21
CA MET A 119 7.32 14.62 -6.72
C MET A 119 6.35 13.61 -7.36
N PRO A 120 5.09 13.50 -6.88
CA PRO A 120 4.08 12.74 -7.58
C PRO A 120 3.89 13.28 -9.00
N CYS A 121 3.55 12.41 -9.93
CA CYS A 121 3.22 12.83 -11.29
C CYS A 121 2.08 13.84 -11.27
N ILE A 122 2.07 14.77 -12.24
CA ILE A 122 1.12 15.88 -12.28
C ILE A 122 -0.34 15.41 -12.12
N PRO A 123 -0.81 14.32 -12.77
CA PRO A 123 -2.18 13.84 -12.56
C PRO A 123 -2.47 13.37 -11.13
N CYS A 124 -1.53 12.69 -10.47
CA CYS A 124 -1.68 12.29 -9.07
C CYS A 124 -1.72 13.52 -8.16
N LEU A 125 -0.81 14.48 -8.37
CA LEU A 125 -0.75 15.70 -7.57
C LEU A 125 -2.03 16.52 -7.68
N ARG A 126 -2.63 16.63 -8.88
CA ARG A 126 -3.89 17.35 -9.09
C ARG A 126 -5.10 16.69 -8.42
N ARG A 127 -5.04 15.38 -8.17
CA ARG A 127 -6.11 14.60 -7.51
C ARG A 127 -5.90 14.47 -6.01
N ALA A 128 -4.67 14.72 -5.54
CA ALA A 128 -4.36 14.67 -4.13
C ALA A 128 -5.19 15.70 -3.35
N PRO A 129 -5.87 15.28 -2.27
CA PRO A 129 -6.43 16.25 -1.36
C PRO A 129 -5.29 17.14 -0.87
N LEU A 130 -5.47 18.46 -0.98
CA LEU A 130 -4.57 19.42 -0.36
C LEU A 130 -4.68 19.21 1.15
N SER A 131 -3.81 18.39 1.73
CA SER A 131 -3.69 18.30 3.17
C SER A 131 -3.05 19.60 3.67
N ASN A 132 -3.85 20.52 4.19
CA ASN A 132 -3.40 21.74 4.86
C ASN A 132 -2.81 21.48 6.27
N THR A 133 -2.63 20.22 6.66
CA THR A 133 -2.00 19.88 7.93
C THR A 133 -0.48 19.81 7.70
N PRO A 134 0.32 20.67 8.37
CA PRO A 134 1.78 20.56 8.32
C PRO A 134 2.18 19.18 8.83
N GLN A 135 2.68 18.34 7.93
CA GLN A 135 3.33 17.08 8.29
C GLN A 135 4.63 17.47 8.99
N GLN A 136 4.66 17.41 10.33
CA GLN A 136 5.85 17.76 11.09
C GLN A 136 6.97 16.78 10.76
N VAL A 137 7.91 17.22 9.93
CA VAL A 137 9.21 16.59 9.76
C VAL A 137 9.97 16.83 11.06
N ARG A 138 10.17 15.78 11.86
CA ARG A 138 11.16 15.83 12.95
C ARG A 138 12.54 15.65 12.32
N ALA A 139 13.36 16.69 12.45
CA ALA A 139 14.78 16.69 12.14
C ALA A 139 15.58 15.83 13.13
#